data_AF-A0A2Y9DVP8-F1
#
_entry.id   AF-A0A2Y9DVP8-F1
#
_cell.length_a   1.000
_cell.length_b   1.000
_cell.length_c   1.000
_cell.angle_alpha   90.00
_cell.angle_beta   90.00
_cell.angle_gamma   90.00
#
_symmetry.space_group_name_H-M   'P 1'
#
loop_
_entity.id
_entity.type
_entity.pdbx_description
1 polymer ?
#
loop_
_entity_poly.entity_id
_entity_poly.type
_entity_poly.pdbx_seq_one_letter_code
_entity_poly.pdbx_strand_id
1 'polypeptide(L)'
;MVDNAGGAEARGEPDSLMLPHRGPMIRLRPWWFPVEELKEPLVFYLEAWLVDLMFGRDRAVIPKIEWMSQVLLTVDIMDSGDLAKITVFGRPRVQNRVKSVVLAVASWHRKRRHRSEKMEQLEEFLKAGASGPQAPQHPFA
;
A
#
# COMPACT_ATOMS: atom_id res chain seq x y z
N MET A 1 20.31 -49.81 -33.51
CA MET A 1 20.95 -48.54 -33.10
C MET A 1 19.80 -47.55 -33.03
N VAL A 2 19.06 -47.46 -31.90
CA VAL A 2 19.41 -46.71 -30.68
C VAL A 2 20.08 -45.39 -31.05
N ASP A 3 19.33 -44.29 -31.00
CA ASP A 3 19.56 -43.23 -30.02
C ASP A 3 18.33 -42.33 -29.86
N ASN A 4 18.12 -41.95 -28.62
CA ASN A 4 17.02 -41.21 -28.03
C ASN A 4 17.59 -39.90 -27.48
N ALA A 5 16.99 -38.76 -27.80
CA ALA A 5 17.11 -37.49 -27.08
C ALA A 5 16.16 -36.50 -27.78
N GLY A 6 15.15 -35.89 -27.18
CA GLY A 6 15.10 -35.32 -25.84
C GLY A 6 15.04 -33.80 -26.01
N GLY A 7 13.88 -33.20 -25.75
CA GLY A 7 13.69 -31.76 -25.90
C GLY A 7 12.26 -31.31 -25.62
N ALA A 8 11.78 -31.57 -24.40
CA ALA A 8 10.59 -30.91 -23.89
C ALA A 8 10.97 -29.45 -23.55
N GLU A 9 10.50 -28.48 -24.35
CA GLU A 9 10.55 -27.08 -23.96
C GLU A 9 9.56 -26.84 -22.81
N ALA A 10 10.11 -26.82 -21.60
CA ALA A 10 9.44 -26.32 -20.43
C ALA A 10 9.15 -24.82 -20.61
N ARG A 11 7.87 -24.46 -20.58
CA ARG A 11 7.40 -23.10 -20.39
C ARG A 11 7.87 -22.60 -19.03
N GLY A 12 8.97 -21.84 -19.02
CA GLY A 12 9.35 -21.01 -17.89
C GLY A 12 8.70 -19.63 -18.04
N GLU A 13 7.66 -19.36 -17.26
CA GLU A 13 7.30 -17.97 -16.95
C GLU A 13 8.55 -17.26 -16.41
N PRO A 14 8.86 -16.03 -16.84
CA PRO A 14 9.90 -15.28 -16.17
C PRO A 14 9.40 -14.96 -14.77
N ASP A 15 10.05 -15.58 -13.79
CA ASP A 15 10.01 -15.29 -12.37
C ASP A 15 9.64 -13.83 -12.15
N SER A 16 8.49 -13.64 -11.51
CA SER A 16 8.13 -12.38 -10.89
C SER A 16 9.34 -11.89 -10.13
N LEU A 17 9.96 -10.82 -10.62
CA LEU A 17 11.11 -10.17 -10.00
C LEU A 17 10.69 -9.72 -8.60
N MET A 18 10.85 -10.64 -7.64
CA MET A 18 10.84 -10.39 -6.22
C MET A 18 12.01 -9.45 -5.99
N LEU A 19 11.72 -8.15 -6.13
CA LEU A 19 12.61 -7.11 -5.66
C LEU A 19 12.91 -7.44 -4.20
N PRO A 20 14.19 -7.68 -3.83
CA PRO A 20 14.50 -7.99 -2.45
C PRO A 20 13.99 -6.84 -1.60
N HIS A 21 13.36 -7.18 -0.47
CA HIS A 21 12.87 -6.22 0.50
C HIS A 21 14.00 -5.22 0.76
N ARG A 22 13.75 -3.99 0.30
CA ARG A 22 14.77 -2.96 0.14
C ARG A 22 15.35 -2.70 1.52
N GLY A 23 16.57 -3.19 1.77
CA GLY A 23 17.33 -2.90 2.98
C GLY A 23 17.42 -1.38 3.21
N PRO A 24 17.84 -0.93 4.41
CA PRO A 24 17.76 0.48 4.80
C PRO A 24 18.34 1.37 3.71
N MET A 25 17.45 2.09 3.01
CA MET A 25 17.86 3.02 1.99
C MET A 25 18.62 4.13 2.69
N ILE A 26 19.93 4.16 2.53
CA ILE A 26 20.77 5.27 2.99
C ILE A 26 20.31 6.51 2.19
N ARG A 27 19.36 7.26 2.76
CA ARG A 27 18.88 8.50 2.15
C ARG A 27 19.85 9.62 2.47
N LEU A 28 20.43 10.19 1.42
CA LEU A 28 21.27 11.38 1.54
C LEU A 28 20.41 12.59 1.89
N ARG A 29 20.83 13.38 2.88
CA ARG A 29 20.18 14.65 3.24
C ARG A 29 20.21 15.59 2.02
N PRO A 30 19.07 16.10 1.54
CA PRO A 30 19.04 17.09 0.49
C PRO A 30 19.81 18.36 0.89
N TRP A 31 20.45 19.03 -0.08
CA TRP A 31 21.26 20.24 0.17
C TRP A 31 20.48 21.37 0.84
N TRP A 32 19.17 21.45 0.57
CA TRP A 32 18.26 22.48 1.08
C TRP A 32 17.76 22.20 2.50
N PHE A 33 17.85 20.97 3.01
CA PHE A 33 17.24 20.60 4.29
C PHE A 33 18.19 20.90 5.46
N PRO A 34 17.81 21.72 6.46
CA PRO A 34 18.71 22.07 7.56
C PRO A 34 19.13 20.87 8.42
N VAL A 35 20.38 20.83 8.87
CA VAL A 35 20.90 19.72 9.69
C VAL A 35 20.29 19.75 11.10
N GLU A 36 19.99 20.93 11.62
CA GLU A 36 19.43 21.13 12.96
C GLU A 36 18.04 20.51 13.08
N GLU A 37 17.29 20.48 11.98
CA GLU A 37 15.94 19.92 11.92
C GLU A 37 15.93 18.36 11.88
N LEU A 38 17.12 17.72 11.85
CA LEU A 38 17.25 16.27 11.96
C LEU A 38 17.22 15.73 13.40
N LYS A 39 17.36 16.61 14.42
CA LYS A 39 17.57 16.20 15.82
C LYS A 39 16.37 15.49 16.43
N GLU A 40 15.17 16.01 16.18
CA GLU A 40 13.93 15.58 16.83
C GLU A 40 12.87 15.25 15.78
N PRO A 41 12.91 14.04 15.19
CA PRO A 41 11.88 13.62 14.26
C PRO A 41 10.56 13.33 14.95
N LEU A 42 9.46 13.61 14.25
CA LEU A 42 8.13 13.12 14.58
C LEU A 42 7.93 11.74 13.95
N VAL A 43 7.67 10.73 14.77
CA VAL A 43 7.42 9.36 14.32
C VAL A 43 5.95 8.97 14.55
N PHE A 44 5.35 8.29 13.58
CA PHE A 44 4.03 7.66 13.73
C PHE A 44 3.90 6.47 12.76
N TYR A 45 2.86 5.66 12.97
CA TYR A 45 2.66 4.41 12.23
C TYR A 45 1.38 4.44 11.39
N LEU A 46 1.42 3.76 10.25
CA LEU A 46 0.31 3.58 9.33
C LEU A 46 0.37 2.21 8.67
N GLU A 47 -0.78 1.66 8.29
CA GLU A 47 -0.87 0.42 7.53
C GLU A 47 -0.11 0.53 6.20
N ALA A 48 0.70 -0.47 5.86
CA ALA A 48 1.57 -0.44 4.69
C ALA A 48 0.78 -0.24 3.38
N TRP A 49 -0.42 -0.81 3.27
CA TRP A 49 -1.28 -0.62 2.10
C TRP A 49 -1.74 0.83 1.93
N LEU A 50 -1.92 1.59 3.02
CA LEU A 50 -2.25 3.03 2.95
C LEU A 50 -1.04 3.83 2.47
N VAL A 51 0.15 3.46 2.93
CA VAL A 51 1.40 4.10 2.51
C VAL A 51 1.64 3.89 1.03
N ASP A 52 1.44 2.68 0.51
CA ASP A 52 1.52 2.39 -0.92
C ASP A 52 0.52 3.21 -1.74
N LEU A 53 -0.69 3.36 -1.23
CA LEU A 53 -1.75 4.12 -1.90
C LEU A 53 -1.48 5.63 -1.92
N MET A 54 -0.90 6.17 -0.84
CA MET A 54 -0.62 7.61 -0.73
C MET A 54 0.69 8.03 -1.38
N PHE A 55 1.75 7.22 -1.23
CA PHE A 55 3.10 7.58 -1.65
C PHE A 55 3.56 6.84 -2.90
N GLY A 56 2.80 5.84 -3.37
CA GLY A 56 3.22 4.93 -4.43
C GLY A 56 4.20 3.88 -3.91
N ARG A 57 4.19 2.66 -4.46
CA ARG A 57 5.10 1.56 -4.07
C ARG A 57 6.58 1.94 -4.20
N ASP A 58 6.93 2.74 -5.19
CA ASP A 58 8.28 3.25 -5.44
C ASP A 58 8.63 4.49 -4.59
N ARG A 59 7.64 5.06 -3.88
CA ARG A 59 7.75 6.27 -3.08
C ARG A 59 8.14 7.52 -3.90
N ALA A 60 7.87 7.52 -5.21
CA ALA A 60 8.35 8.57 -6.11
C ALA A 60 7.78 9.97 -5.84
N VAL A 61 6.62 10.06 -5.16
CA VAL A 61 6.01 11.37 -4.81
C VAL A 61 6.66 12.02 -3.59
N ILE A 62 7.41 11.26 -2.77
CA ILE A 62 7.99 11.76 -1.51
C ILE A 62 8.86 13.00 -1.73
N PRO A 63 9.83 13.03 -2.66
CA PRO A 63 10.67 14.22 -2.89
C PRO A 63 9.87 15.49 -3.17
N LYS A 64 8.73 15.37 -3.89
CA LYS A 64 7.84 16.50 -4.15
C LYS A 64 7.18 17.00 -2.87
N ILE A 65 6.66 16.09 -2.04
CA ILE A 65 6.03 16.43 -0.75
C ILE A 65 7.04 17.08 0.18
N GLU A 66 8.25 16.53 0.26
CA GLU A 66 9.37 17.04 1.04
C GLU A 66 9.70 18.49 0.66
N TRP A 67 9.90 18.74 -0.63
CA TRP A 67 10.18 20.08 -1.16
C TRP A 67 9.03 21.06 -0.87
N MET A 68 7.79 20.67 -1.15
CA MET A 68 6.64 21.57 -0.97
C MET A 68 6.34 21.88 0.50
N SER A 69 6.58 20.91 1.38
CA SER A 69 6.26 21.04 2.81
C SER A 69 7.46 21.48 3.64
N GLN A 70 8.66 21.54 3.04
CA GLN A 70 9.93 21.81 3.73
C GLN A 70 10.16 20.85 4.90
N VAL A 71 9.98 19.55 4.65
CA VAL A 71 10.24 18.46 5.61
C VAL A 71 11.05 17.36 4.95
N LEU A 72 11.76 16.55 5.72
CA LEU A 72 12.30 15.28 5.24
C LEU A 72 11.40 14.14 5.74
N LEU A 73 11.00 13.24 4.85
CA LEU A 73 10.06 12.15 5.12
C LEU A 73 10.75 10.82 4.85
N THR A 74 10.73 9.93 5.82
CA THR A 74 11.20 8.55 5.67
C THR A 74 10.05 7.60 5.96
N VAL A 75 10.00 6.52 5.18
CA VAL A 75 8.95 5.51 5.23
C VAL A 75 9.63 4.16 5.26
N ASP A 76 9.57 3.51 6.42
CA ASP A 76 10.14 2.18 6.63
C ASP A 76 8.99 1.17 6.80
N ILE A 77 8.94 0.15 5.96
CA ILE A 77 8.01 -0.98 6.17
C ILE A 77 8.56 -1.84 7.30
N MET A 78 7.72 -2.19 8.28
CA MET A 78 8.09 -3.08 9.37
C MET A 78 8.19 -4.52 8.86
N ASP A 79 8.93 -5.37 9.57
CA ASP A 79 9.22 -6.75 9.13
C ASP A 79 7.96 -7.59 8.88
N SER A 80 6.86 -7.28 9.58
CA SER A 80 5.55 -7.91 9.40
C SER A 80 4.84 -7.51 8.09
N GLY A 81 5.28 -6.45 7.41
CA GLY A 81 4.75 -5.98 6.13
C GLY A 81 3.37 -5.32 6.19
N ASP A 82 2.68 -5.37 7.33
CA ASP A 82 1.35 -4.82 7.55
C ASP A 82 1.37 -3.35 7.99
N LEU A 83 2.46 -2.93 8.65
CA LEU A 83 2.66 -1.60 9.19
C LEU A 83 3.91 -0.93 8.62
N ALA A 84 3.84 0.38 8.53
CA ALA A 84 4.91 1.26 8.10
C ALA A 84 5.15 2.34 9.14
N LYS A 85 6.41 2.58 9.45
CA LYS A 85 6.87 3.68 10.29
C LYS A 85 7.13 4.90 9.40
N ILE A 86 6.42 5.98 9.68
CA ILE A 86 6.61 7.28 9.05
C ILE A 86 7.43 8.15 9.99
N THR A 87 8.55 8.66 9.48
CA THR A 87 9.44 9.57 10.21
C THR A 87 9.47 10.91 9.49
N VAL A 88 9.12 11.99 10.19
CA VAL A 88 9.10 13.35 9.65
C VAL A 88 10.13 14.19 10.39
N PHE A 89 11.15 14.65 9.68
CA PHE A 89 12.10 15.64 10.16
C PHE A 89 11.68 17.03 9.68
N GLY A 90 11.92 18.05 10.49
CA GLY A 90 11.51 19.40 10.18
C GLY A 90 11.22 20.21 11.44
N ARG A 91 10.74 21.43 11.28
CA ARG A 91 10.24 22.23 12.42
C ARG A 91 9.02 21.57 13.06
N PRO A 92 8.88 21.52 14.40
CA PRO A 92 7.79 20.83 15.08
C PRO A 92 6.37 21.21 14.61
N ARG A 93 6.14 22.50 14.32
CA ARG A 93 4.85 22.96 13.77
C ARG A 93 4.55 22.38 12.39
N VAL A 94 5.56 22.28 11.53
CA VAL A 94 5.44 21.75 10.17
C VAL A 94 5.28 20.23 10.21
N GLN A 95 6.05 19.54 11.06
CA GLN A 95 5.90 18.11 11.31
C GLN A 95 4.46 17.75 11.68
N ASN A 96 3.87 18.46 12.65
CA ASN A 96 2.50 18.24 13.08
C ASN A 96 1.49 18.49 11.95
N ARG A 97 1.69 19.53 11.14
CA ARG A 97 0.84 19.79 9.96
C ARG A 97 0.90 18.65 8.96
N VAL A 98 2.10 18.15 8.64
CA VAL A 98 2.29 17.02 7.72
C VAL A 98 1.64 15.76 8.28
N LYS A 99 1.84 15.45 9.57
CA LYS A 99 1.18 14.33 10.24
C LYS A 99 -0.34 14.43 10.14
N SER A 100 -0.93 15.59 10.44
CA SER A 100 -2.39 15.78 10.34
C SER A 100 -2.92 15.55 8.92
N VAL A 101 -2.23 16.06 7.90
CA VAL A 101 -2.62 15.86 6.50
C VAL A 101 -2.54 14.38 6.11
N VAL A 102 -1.42 13.73 6.43
CA VAL A 102 -1.22 12.30 6.14
C VAL A 102 -2.29 11.45 6.82
N LEU A 103 -2.59 11.71 8.10
CA LEU A 103 -3.64 10.99 8.83
C LEU A 103 -5.04 11.25 8.27
N ALA A 104 -5.33 12.48 7.80
CA ALA A 104 -6.62 12.81 7.19
C ALA A 104 -6.82 12.05 5.86
N VAL A 105 -5.80 12.02 5.00
CA VAL A 105 -5.83 11.25 3.75
C VAL A 105 -5.97 9.76 4.03
N ALA A 106 -5.22 9.23 4.99
CA ALA A 106 -5.35 7.85 5.44
C ALA A 106 -6.77 7.53 5.95
N SER A 107 -7.38 8.42 6.75
CA SER A 107 -8.76 8.28 7.23
C SER A 107 -9.76 8.24 6.08
N TRP A 108 -9.58 9.10 5.07
CA TRP A 108 -10.43 9.12 3.89
C TRP A 108 -10.35 7.79 3.12
N HIS A 109 -9.16 7.25 2.91
CA HIS A 109 -8.98 5.95 2.24
C HIS A 109 -9.62 4.80 3.02
N ARG A 110 -9.45 4.74 4.36
CA ARG A 110 -10.12 3.74 5.20
C ARG A 110 -11.64 3.81 5.06
N LYS A 111 -12.22 5.02 5.14
CA LYS A 111 -13.67 5.23 4.97
C LYS A 111 -14.15 4.80 3.58
N ARG A 112 -13.37 5.09 2.54
CA ARG A 112 -13.69 4.67 1.17
C ARG A 112 -13.69 3.15 1.03
N ARG A 113 -12.67 2.49 1.55
CA ARG A 113 -12.56 1.03 1.52
C ARG A 113 -13.74 0.37 2.23
N HIS A 114 -14.05 0.81 3.46
CA HIS A 114 -15.19 0.32 4.23
C HIS A 114 -16.53 0.50 3.51
N ARG A 115 -16.72 1.63 2.80
CA ARG A 115 -17.92 1.85 1.99
C ARG A 115 -18.00 0.91 0.79
N SER A 116 -16.86 0.63 0.15
CA SER A 116 -16.78 -0.31 -0.96
C SER A 116 -17.15 -1.72 -0.52
N GLU A 117 -16.57 -2.19 0.59
CA GLU A 117 -16.83 -3.52 1.15
C GLU A 117 -18.31 -3.69 1.55
N LYS A 118 -18.92 -2.64 2.13
CA LYS A 118 -20.36 -2.65 2.42
C LYS A 118 -21.24 -2.71 1.18
N MET A 119 -20.83 -2.05 0.10
CA MET A 119 -21.58 -2.10 -1.16
C MET A 119 -21.51 -3.50 -1.77
N GLU A 120 -20.33 -4.11 -1.76
CA GLU A 120 -20.12 -5.48 -2.25
C GLU A 120 -20.97 -6.49 -1.49
N GLN A 121 -20.99 -6.43 -0.16
CA GLN A 121 -21.86 -7.27 0.68
C GLN A 121 -23.35 -7.09 0.37
N LEU A 122 -23.79 -5.85 0.10
CA LEU A 122 -25.17 -5.57 -0.28
C LEU A 122 -25.49 -6.18 -1.65
N GLU A 123 -24.60 -6.07 -2.63
CA GLU A 123 -24.77 -6.66 -3.94
C GLU A 123 -24.86 -8.20 -3.86
N GLU A 124 -24.01 -8.83 -3.06
CA GLU A 124 -24.05 -10.28 -2.82
C GLU A 124 -25.37 -10.72 -2.19
N PHE A 125 -25.85 -9.99 -1.17
CA PHE A 125 -27.13 -10.28 -0.52
C PHE A 125 -28.30 -10.18 -1.52
N LEU A 126 -28.32 -9.14 -2.36
CA LEU A 126 -29.36 -8.95 -3.37
C LEU A 126 -29.31 -10.05 -4.45
N LYS A 127 -28.12 -10.46 -4.88
CA LYS A 127 -27.95 -11.59 -5.82
C LYS A 127 -28.42 -12.91 -5.23
N ALA A 128 -28.10 -13.19 -3.96
CA ALA A 128 -28.53 -14.39 -3.26
C ALA A 128 -30.06 -14.45 -3.05
N GLY A 129 -30.70 -13.30 -2.82
CA GLY A 129 -32.16 -13.19 -2.74
C GLY A 129 -32.87 -13.36 -4.09
N ALA A 130 -32.21 -13.04 -5.20
CA ALA A 130 -32.76 -13.20 -6.55
C ALA A 130 -32.72 -14.65 -7.05
N SER A 131 -31.85 -15.50 -6.51
CA SER A 131 -31.86 -16.96 -6.72
C SER A 131 -32.91 -17.63 -5.83
N GLY A 132 -34.20 -17.40 -6.12
CA GLY A 132 -35.32 -17.97 -5.37
C GLY A 132 -35.39 -19.52 -5.40
N PRO A 133 -36.16 -20.15 -4.48
CA PRO A 133 -36.30 -21.61 -4.43
C PRO A 133 -36.92 -22.15 -5.73
N GLN A 134 -36.33 -23.20 -6.32
CA GLN A 134 -36.91 -23.91 -7.46
C GLN A 134 -38.35 -24.31 -7.11
N ALA A 135 -39.30 -23.85 -7.92
CA ALA A 135 -40.70 -24.23 -7.80
C ALA A 135 -40.85 -25.76 -7.90
N PRO A 136 -41.67 -26.41 -7.04
CA PRO A 136 -41.91 -27.84 -7.15
C PRO A 136 -42.57 -28.13 -8.50
N GLN A 137 -41.94 -28.95 -9.33
CA GLN A 137 -42.58 -29.48 -10.53
C GLN A 137 -43.71 -30.42 -10.08
N HIS A 138 -44.95 -29.96 -10.19
CA HIS A 138 -46.12 -30.81 -10.02
C HIS A 138 -46.25 -31.73 -11.25
N PRO A 139 -46.29 -33.07 -11.08
CA PRO A 139 -46.65 -33.96 -12.16
C PRO A 139 -48.16 -33.90 -12.36
N PHE A 140 -48.59 -33.61 -13.58
CA PHE A 140 -49.97 -33.81 -14.01
C PHE A 140 -50.24 -35.31 -14.16
N ALA A 141 -51.27 -35.81 -13.47
CA ALA A 141 -51.96 -37.05 -13.76
C ALA A 141 -53.45 -36.86 -13.45
#